data_AF-A0A381KNC6-F1
#
_entry.id   AF-A0A381KNC6-F1
#
_cell.length_a   1.000
_cell.length_b   1.000
_cell.length_c   1.000
_cell.angle_alpha   90.00
_cell.angle_beta   90.00
_cell.angle_gamma   90.00
#
_symmetry.space_group_name_H-M   'P 1'
#
loop_
_entity.id
_entity.type
_entity.pdbx_description
1 polymer ?
#
loop_
_entity_poly.entity_id
_entity_poly.type
_entity_poly.pdbx_seq_one_letter_code
_entity_poly.pdbx_strand_id
1 'polypeptide(L)' 'MNTITIFNTRFSNRAEAEDAGELYSVDVESNVSVNDVCTISDAVVNVLKANNGVKCQFVNPQ' A
#
# COMPACT_ATOMS: atom_id res chain seq x y z
N MET A 1 -12.50 11.17 -0.06
CA MET A 1 -11.61 10.20 -0.72
C MET A 1 -10.62 9.74 0.32
N ASN A 2 -10.45 8.44 0.49
CA ASN A 2 -9.40 7.89 1.35
C ASN A 2 -8.27 7.42 0.44
N THR A 3 -7.03 7.57 0.87
CA THR A 3 -5.87 7.09 0.11
C THR A 3 -5.20 6.00 0.91
N ILE A 4 -4.85 4.89 0.27
CA ILE A 4 -4.08 3.81 0.87
C ILE A 4 -2.68 3.86 0.28
N THR A 5 -1.68 4.02 1.13
CA THR A 5 -0.27 3.85 0.74
C THR A 5 0.16 2.40 0.94
N ILE A 6 0.91 1.88 -0.02
CA ILE A 6 1.36 0.49 -0.08
C ILE A 6 2.84 0.46 -0.37
N PHE A 7 3.60 -0.31 0.41
CA PHE A 7 5.04 -0.45 0.23
C PHE A 7 5.54 -1.83 0.66
N ASN A 8 6.68 -2.27 0.12
CA ASN A 8 7.25 -3.58 0.45
C ASN A 8 7.63 -3.67 1.94
N THR A 9 7.36 -4.82 2.57
CA THR A 9 7.66 -5.06 4.00
C THR A 9 9.15 -4.94 4.35
N ARG A 10 10.05 -5.06 3.35
CA ARG A 10 11.50 -4.88 3.52
C ARG A 10 11.87 -3.48 4.01
N PHE A 11 11.02 -2.48 3.80
CA PHE A 11 11.21 -1.12 4.29
C PHE A 11 10.64 -0.98 5.71
N SER A 12 11.37 -0.28 6.57
CA SER A 12 10.98 -0.09 7.97
C SER A 12 9.76 0.81 8.08
N ASN A 13 9.67 1.81 7.21
CA ASN A 13 8.62 2.84 7.22
C ASN A 13 8.32 3.36 5.80
N ARG A 14 7.26 4.19 5.71
CA ARG A 14 6.82 4.84 4.47
C ARG A 14 7.91 5.70 3.83
N ALA A 15 8.67 6.46 4.64
CA ALA A 15 9.66 7.41 4.12
C ALA A 15 10.82 6.69 3.42
N GLU A 16 11.28 5.55 3.95
CA GLU A 16 12.28 4.70 3.29
C GLU A 16 11.78 4.14 1.96
N ALA A 17 10.51 3.73 1.88
CA ALA A 17 9.92 3.27 0.64
C ALA A 17 9.75 4.40 -0.39
N GLU A 18 9.41 5.61 0.08
CA GLU A 18 9.28 6.81 -0.74
C GLU A 18 10.61 7.24 -1.34
N ASP A 19 11.67 7.27 -0.53
CA ASP A 19 13.05 7.58 -0.95
C ASP A 19 13.58 6.56 -1.97
N ALA A 20 13.22 5.29 -1.81
CA ALA A 20 13.56 4.23 -2.75
C ALA A 20 12.69 4.21 -4.03
N GLY A 21 11.67 5.07 -4.14
CA GLY A 21 10.73 5.07 -5.26
C GLY A 21 9.80 3.86 -5.30
N GLU A 22 9.64 3.15 -4.18
CA GLU A 22 8.80 1.95 -4.04
C GLU A 22 7.59 2.18 -3.14
N LEU A 23 7.14 3.45 -3.04
CA LEU A 23 5.88 3.83 -2.42
C LEU A 23 4.78 3.93 -3.48
N TYR A 24 3.72 3.15 -3.29
CA TYR A 24 2.54 3.14 -4.15
C TYR A 24 1.37 3.75 -3.39
N SER A 25 0.50 4.46 -4.10
CA SER A 25 -0.71 5.06 -3.53
C SER A 25 -1.92 4.66 -4.35
N VAL A 26 -2.98 4.26 -3.68
CA VAL A 26 -4.26 3.89 -4.28
C VAL A 26 -5.33 4.79 -3.67
N ASP A 27 -5.94 5.62 -4.50
CA ASP A 27 -7.13 6.36 -4.12
C ASP A 27 -8.33 5.43 -4.15
N VAL A 28 -9.09 5.44 -3.07
CA VAL A 28 -10.25 4.59 -2.92
C VAL A 28 -11.50 5.42 -2.69
N GLU A 29 -12.53 5.09 -3.47
CA GLU A 29 -13.87 5.61 -3.24
C GLU A 29 -14.42 5.05 -1.92
N SER A 30 -15.23 5.86 -1.22
CA SER A 30 -15.70 5.55 0.13
C SER A 30 -16.42 4.19 0.21
N ASN A 31 -16.14 3.45 1.29
CA ASN A 31 -16.51 2.05 1.61
C ASN A 31 -15.55 0.95 1.13
N VAL A 32 -14.25 1.11 1.42
CA VAL A 32 -13.31 -0.02 1.32
C VAL A 32 -13.44 -0.93 2.53
N SER A 33 -13.79 -2.19 2.29
CA SER A 33 -13.77 -3.23 3.31
C SER A 33 -12.36 -3.80 3.52
N VAL A 34 -12.14 -4.51 4.62
CA VAL A 34 -10.86 -5.20 4.87
C VAL A 34 -10.53 -6.20 3.74
N ASN A 35 -11.54 -6.83 3.14
CA ASN A 35 -11.36 -7.76 2.01
C ASN A 35 -10.85 -7.05 0.75
N ASP A 36 -11.30 -5.81 0.52
CA ASP A 36 -10.82 -5.00 -0.61
C ASP A 36 -9.35 -4.62 -0.40
N VAL A 37 -8.95 -4.29 0.83
CA VAL A 37 -7.54 -4.03 1.17
C VAL A 37 -6.67 -5.27 0.93
N CYS A 38 -7.14 -6.47 1.31
CA CYS A 38 -6.42 -7.71 1.03
C CYS A 38 -6.25 -7.95 -0.47
N THR A 39 -7.32 -7.75 -1.25
CA THR A 39 -7.29 -7.92 -2.71
C THR A 39 -6.33 -6.92 -3.37
N ILE A 40 -6.35 -5.66 -2.95
CA ILE A 40 -5.43 -4.63 -3.42
C ILE A 40 -3.98 -5.01 -3.04
N SER A 41 -3.77 -5.52 -1.83
CA SER A 41 -2.43 -5.94 -1.36
C SER A 41 -1.88 -7.08 -2.22
N ASP A 42 -2.68 -8.11 -2.51
CA ASP A 42 -2.25 -9.24 -3.34
C ASP A 42 -1.99 -8.84 -4.79
N ALA A 43 -2.82 -7.96 -5.35
CA ALA A 43 -2.60 -7.41 -6.68
C ALA A 43 -1.27 -6.64 -6.73
N VAL A 44 -0.98 -5.83 -5.70
CA VAL A 44 0.26 -5.07 -5.61
C VAL A 44 1.45 -5.99 -5.39
N VAL A 45 1.37 -7.03 -4.54
CA VAL A 45 2.44 -8.03 -4.36
C VAL A 45 2.83 -8.66 -5.69
N ASN A 46 1.85 -9.05 -6.50
CA ASN A 46 2.07 -9.65 -7.82
C ASN A 46 2.72 -8.67 -8.81
N VAL A 47 2.27 -7.42 -8.84
CA VAL A 47 2.84 -6.38 -9.72
C VAL A 47 4.26 -6.00 -9.30
N LEU A 48 4.50 -5.86 -7.99
CA LEU A 48 5.78 -5.45 -7.44
C LEU A 48 6.80 -6.58 -7.34
N LYS A 49 6.40 -7.82 -7.63
CA LYS A 49 7.20 -9.03 -7.34
C LYS A 49 7.74 -9.00 -5.91
N ALA A 50 6.92 -8.52 -4.98
CA ALA A 50 7.32 -8.31 -3.60
C ALA A 50 7.42 -9.67 -2.89
N ASN A 51 8.58 -10.32 -2.99
CA ASN A 51 8.82 -11.64 -2.39
C ASN A 51 8.63 -11.70 -0.86
N ASN A 52 8.59 -10.54 -0.20
CA ASN A 52 8.46 -10.42 1.26
C ASN A 52 7.07 -9.91 1.71
N GLY A 53 6.12 -9.70 0.78
CA GLY A 53 4.82 -9.09 1.07
C GLY A 53 4.83 -7.57 1.09
N VAL A 54 3.67 -6.96 1.36
CA VAL A 54 3.46 -5.51 1.39
C VAL A 54 2.82 -5.05 2.70
N LYS A 55 3.10 -3.81 3.09
CA LYS A 55 2.45 -3.07 4.17
C LYS A 55 1.48 -2.07 3.55
N CYS A 56 0.26 -2.01 4.08
CA CYS A 56 -0.78 -1.08 3.64
C CYS A 56 -1.13 -0.14 4.79
N GLN A 57 -1.10 1.17 4.54
CA GLN A 57 -1.39 2.20 5.53
C GLN A 57 -2.39 3.20 4.95
N PHE A 58 -3.50 3.39 5.67
CA PHE A 58 -4.47 4.45 5.36
C PHE A 58 -3.83 5.81 5.64
N VAL A 59 -3.81 6.66 4.62
CA VAL A 59 -3.50 8.08 4.76
C VAL A 59 -4.80 8.75 5.14
N ASN A 60 -4.92 9.12 6.42
CA ASN A 60 -6.03 9.95 6.85
C ASN A 60 -5.76 11.36 6.30
N PRO A 61 -6.62 11.93 5.45
CA PRO A 61 -6.49 13.32 5.07
C PRO A 61 -6.64 14.16 6.35
N GLN A 62 -5.60 14.93 6.70
CA GLN A 62 -5.66 15.91 7.79
C GLN A 62 -6.65 17.03 7.46
#